data_AF-A0A352DRL8-F1
#
_entry.id   AF-A0A352DRL8-F1
#
_cell.length_a   1.000
_cell.length_b   1.000
_cell.length_c   1.000
_cell.angle_alpha   90.00
_cell.angle_beta   90.00
_cell.angle_gamma   90.00
#
_symmetry.space_group_name_H-M   'P 1'
#
loop_
_entity.id
_entity.type
_entity.pdbx_description
1 polymer ?
#
loop_
_entity_poly.entity_id
_entity_poly.type
_entity_poly.pdbx_seq_one_letter_code
_entity_poly.pdbx_strand_id
1 'polypeptide(L)' 'QLVVDGETGRVVPALPESELPRRALEIIEDDALARRYGMAAAARARAEFPAERMVTRWIEAIGRVGA' A
#
# COMPACT_ATOMS: atom_id res chain seq x y z
N GLN A 1 1.27 -0.41 -8.35
CA GLN A 1 0.08 -0.20 -7.49
C GLN A 1 0.48 -0.39 -6.02
N LEU A 2 0.02 0.49 -5.12
CA LEU A 2 0.42 0.50 -3.69
C LEU A 2 -0.25 -0.61 -2.89
N VAL A 3 -1.59 -0.72 -3.01
CA VAL A 3 -2.41 -1.77 -2.38
C VAL A 3 -2.72 -2.85 -3.40
N VAL A 4 -2.50 -4.12 -3.04
CA VAL A 4 -3.00 -5.28 -3.78
C VAL A 4 -4.32 -5.71 -3.15
N ASP A 5 -5.42 -5.59 -3.90
CA ASP A 5 -6.76 -5.89 -3.39
C ASP A 5 -6.87 -7.35 -2.94
N GLY A 6 -7.41 -7.58 -1.74
CA GLY A 6 -7.56 -8.90 -1.15
C GLY A 6 -6.29 -9.52 -0.56
N GLU A 7 -5.12 -8.90 -0.75
CA GLU A 7 -3.84 -9.42 -0.25
C GLU A 7 -3.22 -8.50 0.80
N THR A 8 -3.03 -7.23 0.47
CA THR A 8 -2.41 -6.24 1.36
C THR A 8 -3.42 -5.19 1.85
N GLY A 9 -4.70 -5.41 1.59
CA GLY A 9 -5.78 -4.48 1.92
C GLY A 9 -6.95 -4.60 0.94
N ARG A 10 -7.74 -3.52 0.84
CA ARG A 10 -8.86 -3.42 -0.10
C ARG A 10 -8.77 -2.15 -0.93
N VAL A 11 -9.17 -2.26 -2.19
CA VAL A 11 -9.44 -1.12 -3.06
C VAL A 11 -10.94 -1.06 -3.28
N VAL A 12 -11.54 0.10 -3.00
CA VAL A 12 -12.97 0.33 -3.18
C VAL A 12 -13.19 1.52 -4.11
N PRO A 13 -14.33 1.58 -4.83
CA PRO A 13 -14.71 2.76 -5.59
C PRO A 13 -14.74 4.01 -4.70
N ALA A 14 -14.45 5.15 -5.31
CA ALA A 14 -14.72 6.44 -4.68
C ALA A 14 -16.24 6.72 -4.66
N LEU A 15 -16.63 7.83 -4.06
CA LEU A 15 -18.02 8.27 -4.06
C LEU A 15 -18.56 8.45 -5.49
N PRO A 16 -19.87 8.24 -5.71
CA PRO A 16 -20.90 7.92 -4.70
C PRO A 16 -21.05 6.42 -4.36
N GLU A 17 -20.49 5.50 -5.14
CA GLU A 17 -20.62 4.03 -4.95
C GLU A 17 -19.62 3.47 -3.93
N SER A 18 -19.25 4.26 -2.93
CA SER A 18 -18.19 3.90 -1.99
C SER A 18 -18.64 2.80 -1.04
N GLU A 19 -17.98 1.66 -1.13
CA GLU A 19 -18.14 0.55 -0.20
C GLU A 19 -17.18 0.63 0.99
N LEU A 20 -16.50 1.78 1.17
CA LEU A 20 -15.48 1.97 2.19
C LEU A 20 -16.01 1.68 3.61
N PRO A 21 -17.16 2.20 4.07
CA PRO A 21 -17.61 1.97 5.45
C PRO A 21 -17.82 0.48 5.74
N ARG A 22 -18.48 -0.23 4.82
CA ARG A 22 -18.79 -1.65 4.97
C ARG A 22 -17.53 -2.52 4.93
N ARG A 23 -16.58 -2.23 4.03
CA ARG A 23 -15.31 -2.98 3.93
C ARG A 23 -14.33 -2.65 5.05
N ALA A 24 -14.34 -1.43 5.55
CA ALA A 24 -13.54 -1.06 6.72
C ALA A 24 -14.05 -1.76 7.97
N LEU A 25 -15.37 -1.81 8.17
CA LEU A 25 -15.97 -2.50 9.31
C LEU A 25 -15.62 -4.00 9.32
N GLU A 26 -15.70 -4.68 8.17
CA GLU A 26 -15.28 -6.10 8.01
C GLU A 26 -13.84 -6.33 8.51
N ILE A 27 -12.92 -5.40 8.25
CA ILE A 27 -11.51 -5.50 8.68
C ILE A 27 -11.38 -5.20 10.18
N ILE A 28 -12.16 -4.25 10.70
CA ILE A 28 -12.10 -3.86 12.12
C ILE A 28 -12.66 -4.96 13.03
N GLU A 29 -13.69 -5.68 12.57
CA GLU A 29 -14.37 -6.73 13.36
C GLU A 29 -13.70 -8.12 13.25
N ASP A 30 -12.87 -8.35 12.23
CA ASP A 30 -12.13 -9.61 12.04
C ASP A 30 -10.62 -9.42 12.30
N ASP A 31 -10.20 -9.74 13.51
CA ASP A 31 -8.80 -9.67 13.96
C ASP A 31 -7.83 -10.50 13.09
N ALA A 32 -8.28 -11.64 12.57
CA ALA A 32 -7.45 -12.51 11.75
C ALA A 32 -7.22 -11.86 10.38
N LEU A 33 -8.26 -11.28 9.79
CA LEU A 33 -8.19 -10.52 8.55
C LEU A 33 -7.30 -9.28 8.72
N ALA A 34 -7.50 -8.51 9.79
CA ALA A 34 -6.70 -7.33 10.10
C ALA A 34 -5.21 -7.68 10.20
N ARG A 35 -4.88 -8.74 10.96
CA ARG A 35 -3.50 -9.21 11.13
C ARG A 35 -2.90 -9.68 9.81
N ARG A 36 -3.66 -10.44 9.01
CA ARG A 36 -3.20 -10.92 7.70
C ARG A 36 -2.84 -9.76 6.78
N TYR A 37 -3.75 -8.79 6.63
CA TYR A 37 -3.50 -7.61 5.80
C TYR A 37 -2.34 -6.77 6.32
N GLY A 38 -2.28 -6.50 7.63
CA GLY A 38 -1.18 -5.73 8.22
C GLY A 38 0.18 -6.38 7.97
N MET A 39 0.30 -7.68 8.17
CA MET A 39 1.53 -8.42 7.91
C MET A 39 1.93 -8.40 6.43
N ALA A 40 0.98 -8.67 5.52
CA ALA A 40 1.23 -8.68 4.08
C ALA A 40 1.61 -7.29 3.56
N ALA A 41 0.90 -6.25 3.98
CA ALA A 41 1.18 -4.87 3.62
C ALA A 41 2.56 -4.42 4.13
N ALA A 42 2.90 -4.74 5.37
CA ALA A 42 4.21 -4.39 5.94
C ALA A 42 5.36 -5.12 5.24
N ALA A 43 5.20 -6.41 4.93
CA ALA A 43 6.19 -7.18 4.18
C ALA A 43 6.41 -6.58 2.78
N ARG A 44 5.32 -6.25 2.08
CA ARG A 44 5.38 -5.59 0.78
C ARG A 44 6.04 -4.22 0.85
N ALA A 45 5.69 -3.40 1.84
CA ALA A 45 6.26 -2.07 2.01
C ALA A 45 7.79 -2.13 2.09
N ARG A 46 8.33 -3.06 2.88
CA ARG A 46 9.77 -3.29 3.00
C ARG A 46 10.41 -3.79 1.71
N ALA A 47 9.76 -4.73 1.01
CA ALA A 47 10.31 -5.31 -0.22
C ALA A 47 10.30 -4.34 -1.41
N GLU A 48 9.20 -3.61 -1.57
CA GLU A 48 8.91 -2.87 -2.80
C GLU A 48 9.15 -1.37 -2.69
N PHE A 49 9.17 -0.82 -1.47
CA PHE A 49 9.31 0.62 -1.25
C PHE A 49 10.35 0.96 -0.16
N PRO A 50 11.56 0.36 -0.17
CA PRO A 50 12.60 0.73 0.79
C PRO A 50 13.08 2.17 0.54
N ALA A 51 13.32 2.91 1.61
CA ALA A 51 13.69 4.32 1.58
C ALA A 51 15.02 4.56 0.84
N GLU A 52 15.96 3.63 1.01
CA GLU A 52 17.27 3.64 0.35
C GLU A 52 17.10 3.64 -1.17
N ARG A 53 16.22 2.77 -1.69
CA ARG A 53 15.95 2.70 -3.13
C ARG A 53 15.31 3.98 -3.66
N MET A 54 14.48 4.65 -2.86
CA MET A 54 13.90 5.95 -3.22
C MET A 54 15.00 7.00 -3.34
N VAL A 55 15.89 7.12 -2.35
CA VAL A 55 16.97 8.11 -2.34
C VAL A 55 17.93 7.89 -3.51
N THR A 56 18.37 6.65 -3.75
CA THR A 56 19.24 6.32 -4.89
C THR A 56 18.63 6.75 -6.22
N ARG A 57 17.35 6.45 -6.44
CA ARG A 57 16.66 6.84 -7.69
C ARG A 57 16.53 8.35 -7.86
N TRP A 58 16.36 9.10 -6.78
CA TRP A 58 16.35 10.56 -6.83
C TRP A 58 17.71 11.13 -7.23
N ILE A 59 18.80 10.62 -6.65
CA ILE A 59 20.17 11.02 -7.01
C ILE A 59 20.43 10.76 -8.50
N GLU A 60 20.10 9.57 -8.99
CA GLU A 60 20.23 9.20 -10.41
C GLU A 60 19.38 10.09 -11.33
N ALA A 61 18.17 10.45 -10.91
CA ALA A 61 17.29 11.33 -11.69
C ALA A 61 17.85 12.76 -11.78
N ILE A 62 18.31 13.33 -10.66
CA ILE A 62 18.91 14.66 -10.62
C ILE A 62 20.21 14.70 -11.45
N GLY A 63 21.07 13.69 -11.30
CA GLY A 63 22.31 13.58 -12.05
C GLY A 63 22.11 13.54 -13.57
N ARG A 64 21.00 13.01 -14.07
CA ARG A 64 20.66 12.99 -15.50
C ARG A 64 20.19 14.34 -16.05
N VAL A 65 19.64 15.21 -15.20
CA VAL A 65 19.13 16.53 -15.62
C VAL A 65 20.22 17.61 -15.50
N GLY A 66 21.19 17.42 -14.59
CA GLY A 66 22.31 18.34 -14.40
C GLY A 66 23.52 18.11 -15.31
N ALA A 67 23.50 17.09 -16.17
CA ALA A 67 24.52 16.79 -17.18
C ALA A 67 24.09 17.30 -18.57
#